data_AF-A0A925FG27-F1
#
_entry.id   AF-A0A925FG27-F1
#
_cell.length_a   1.000
_cell.length_b   1.000
_cell.length_c   1.000
_cell.angle_alpha   90.00
_cell.angle_beta   90.00
_cell.angle_gamma   90.00
#
_symmetry.space_group_name_H-M   'P 1'
#
loop_
_entity.id
_entity.type
_entity.pdbx_description
1 polymer ?
#
loop_
_entity_poly.entity_id
_entity_poly.type
_entity_poly.pdbx_seq_one_letter_code
_entity_poly.pdbx_strand_id
1 'polypeptide(L)'
;MSATVARPSRPPRPTGNQRAAAERTSRSLGRRRVTNVLMLTVMYLAAAIATLPLVFILTHLLVQGASSINLDFFTRMPRPVGEAGGGMANAIVGTLIIISVAAAIGLPTGIGAGLYLAENRATRLAKSVRFLSDVLNGLPSIVMGIFAWQVLVRPVGHFSAMAGGIALGA
;
A
#
# COMPACT_ATOMS: atom_id res chain seq x y z
N MET A 1 3.97 60.33 -41.93
CA MET A 1 4.58 58.98 -41.84
C MET A 1 3.49 58.05 -41.31
N SER A 2 2.55 57.63 -42.17
CA SER A 2 1.37 56.85 -41.78
C SER A 2 1.60 55.37 -42.03
N ALA A 3 1.61 54.59 -40.95
CA ALA A 3 1.63 53.14 -40.97
C ALA A 3 0.27 52.61 -41.44
N THR A 4 0.21 52.12 -42.68
CA THR A 4 -0.94 51.36 -43.19
C THR A 4 -0.90 49.97 -42.57
N VAL A 5 -1.69 49.77 -41.51
CA VAL A 5 -1.96 48.47 -40.90
C VAL A 5 -2.61 47.56 -41.93
N ALA A 6 -1.84 46.60 -42.45
CA ALA A 6 -2.35 45.53 -43.30
C ALA A 6 -3.32 44.66 -42.48
N ARG A 7 -4.58 44.60 -42.90
CA ARG A 7 -5.59 43.73 -42.27
C ARG A 7 -5.16 42.26 -42.43
N PRO A 8 -5.22 41.43 -41.37
CA PRO A 8 -4.95 40.01 -41.50
C PRO A 8 -5.94 39.38 -42.47
N SER A 9 -5.42 38.64 -43.46
CA SER A 9 -6.20 37.87 -44.42
C SER A 9 -7.04 36.83 -43.68
N ARG A 10 -8.33 36.72 -44.05
CA ARG A 10 -9.22 35.72 -43.46
C ARG A 10 -8.69 34.32 -43.73
N PRO A 11 -8.70 33.40 -42.75
CA PRO A 11 -8.27 32.03 -42.99
C PRO A 11 -9.12 31.39 -44.10
N PRO A 12 -8.52 30.55 -44.95
CA PRO A 12 -9.23 29.87 -46.02
C PRO A 12 -10.35 28.99 -45.45
N ARG A 13 -11.50 28.96 -46.14
CA ARG A 13 -12.65 28.16 -45.71
C ARG A 13 -12.26 26.67 -45.69
N PRO A 14 -12.55 25.94 -44.60
CA PRO A 14 -12.23 24.52 -44.51
C PRO A 14 -12.93 23.74 -45.63
N THR A 15 -12.16 22.92 -46.34
CA THR A 15 -12.65 22.08 -47.44
C THR A 15 -13.62 21.00 -46.91
N GLY A 16 -14.48 20.45 -47.79
CA GLY A 16 -15.45 19.41 -47.40
C GLY A 16 -14.82 18.21 -46.69
N ASN A 17 -13.60 17.82 -47.10
CA ASN A 17 -12.85 16.74 -46.47
C ASN A 17 -12.34 17.09 -45.05
N GLN A 18 -11.97 18.34 -44.80
CA GLN A 18 -11.57 18.81 -43.46
C GLN A 18 -12.75 18.85 -42.50
N ARG A 19 -13.96 19.20 -42.97
CA ARG A 19 -15.19 19.16 -42.17
C ARG A 19 -15.58 17.72 -41.79
N ALA A 20 -15.53 16.80 -42.76
CA ALA A 20 -15.81 15.38 -42.51
C ALA A 20 -14.80 14.74 -41.53
N ALA A 21 -13.52 15.12 -41.61
CA ALA A 21 -12.50 14.65 -40.66
C ALA A 21 -12.71 15.22 -39.24
N ALA A 22 -13.06 16.51 -39.11
CA ALA A 22 -13.37 17.13 -37.82
C ALA A 22 -14.60 16.51 -37.15
N GLU A 23 -15.63 16.18 -37.92
CA GLU A 23 -16.84 15.49 -37.40
C GLU A 23 -16.55 14.07 -36.92
N ARG A 24 -15.74 13.29 -37.66
CA ARG A 24 -15.31 11.93 -37.25
C ARG A 24 -14.50 11.98 -35.95
N THR A 25 -13.56 12.91 -35.85
CA THR A 25 -12.74 13.11 -34.64
C THR A 25 -13.61 13.54 -33.46
N SER A 26 -14.51 14.51 -33.65
CA SER A 26 -15.45 14.99 -32.62
C SER A 26 -16.37 13.88 -32.09
N ARG A 27 -16.93 13.03 -32.96
CA ARG A 27 -17.73 11.87 -32.56
C ARG A 27 -16.91 10.84 -31.76
N SER A 28 -15.66 10.60 -32.13
CA SER A 28 -14.78 9.69 -31.39
C SER A 28 -14.38 10.25 -30.01
N LEU A 29 -14.17 11.56 -29.91
CA LEU A 29 -13.88 12.26 -28.65
C LEU A 29 -15.10 12.27 -27.72
N GLY A 30 -16.32 12.47 -28.25
CA GLY A 30 -17.56 12.38 -27.50
C GLY A 30 -17.77 10.99 -26.87
N ARG A 31 -17.59 9.93 -27.66
CA ARG A 31 -17.67 8.54 -27.15
C ARG A 31 -16.61 8.27 -26.08
N ARG A 32 -15.35 8.68 -26.32
CA ARG A 32 -14.26 8.55 -25.35
C ARG A 32 -14.56 9.31 -24.05
N ARG A 33 -15.17 10.49 -24.12
CA ARG A 33 -15.56 11.28 -22.96
C ARG A 33 -16.63 10.60 -22.12
N VAL A 34 -17.66 10.04 -22.76
CA VAL A 34 -18.72 9.27 -22.06
C VAL A 34 -18.13 8.02 -21.41
N THR A 35 -17.32 7.24 -22.14
CA THR A 35 -16.66 6.06 -21.58
C THR A 35 -15.74 6.43 -20.42
N ASN A 36 -15.00 7.54 -20.52
CA ASN A 36 -14.14 8.01 -19.45
C ASN A 36 -14.93 8.40 -18.19
N VAL A 37 -16.02 9.15 -18.34
CA VAL A 37 -16.89 9.50 -17.20
C VAL A 37 -17.50 8.25 -16.57
N LEU A 38 -18.04 7.34 -17.39
CA LEU A 38 -18.62 6.09 -16.91
C LEU A 38 -17.59 5.26 -16.11
N MET A 39 -16.39 5.08 -16.67
CA MET A 39 -15.33 4.31 -16.02
C MET A 39 -14.87 4.97 -14.72
N LEU A 40 -14.70 6.30 -14.70
CA LEU A 40 -14.38 7.02 -13.48
C LEU A 40 -15.47 6.86 -12.41
N THR A 41 -16.76 6.98 -12.79
CA THR A 41 -17.86 6.78 -11.86
C THR A 41 -17.88 5.37 -11.29
N VAL A 42 -17.66 4.34 -12.12
CA VAL A 42 -17.57 2.95 -11.66
C VAL A 42 -16.37 2.75 -10.72
N MET A 43 -15.21 3.33 -11.03
CA MET A 43 -14.03 3.26 -10.16
C MET A 43 -14.29 3.93 -8.81
N TYR A 44 -14.91 5.11 -8.79
CA TYR A 44 -15.26 5.80 -7.54
C TYR A 44 -16.30 5.02 -6.73
N LEU A 45 -17.30 4.42 -7.38
CA LEU A 45 -18.28 3.56 -6.71
C LEU A 45 -17.62 2.31 -6.12
N ALA A 46 -16.77 1.64 -6.88
CA ALA A 46 -16.05 0.46 -6.41
C ALA A 46 -15.13 0.80 -5.22
N ALA A 47 -14.40 1.92 -5.29
CA ALA A 47 -13.58 2.42 -4.20
C ALA A 47 -14.43 2.74 -2.97
N ALA A 48 -15.58 3.42 -3.13
CA ALA A 48 -16.50 3.70 -2.04
C ALA A 48 -17.01 2.41 -1.39
N ILE A 49 -17.44 1.42 -2.18
CA ILE A 49 -17.90 0.12 -1.67
C ILE A 49 -16.78 -0.60 -0.92
N ALA A 50 -15.54 -0.58 -1.42
CA ALA A 50 -14.40 -1.21 -0.74
C ALA A 50 -14.03 -0.49 0.57
N THR A 51 -14.14 0.84 0.62
CA THR A 51 -13.83 1.63 1.82
C THR A 51 -14.95 1.60 2.86
N LEU A 52 -16.20 1.36 2.48
CA LEU A 52 -17.35 1.32 3.40
C LEU A 52 -17.16 0.32 4.56
N PRO A 53 -16.81 -0.96 4.35
CA PRO A 53 -16.54 -1.90 5.44
C PRO A 53 -15.39 -1.46 6.34
N LEU A 54 -14.33 -0.87 5.76
CA LEU A 54 -13.21 -0.36 6.53
C LEU A 54 -13.65 0.77 7.47
N VAL A 55 -14.41 1.75 6.96
CA VAL A 55 -14.97 2.82 7.79
C VAL A 55 -15.90 2.25 8.86
N PHE A 56 -16.77 1.30 8.50
CA PHE A 56 -17.68 0.65 9.44
C PHE A 56 -16.93 -0.04 10.59
N ILE A 57 -15.93 -0.87 10.27
CA ILE A 57 -15.12 -1.58 11.28
C ILE A 57 -14.36 -0.58 12.16
N LEU A 58 -13.76 0.46 11.57
CA LEU A 58 -13.04 1.48 12.33
C LEU A 58 -13.97 2.26 13.25
N THR A 59 -15.15 2.70 12.79
CA THR A 59 -16.12 3.39 13.63
C THR A 59 -16.62 2.48 14.76
N HIS A 60 -16.94 1.23 14.46
CA HIS A 60 -17.39 0.27 15.47
C HIS A 60 -16.31 0.01 16.53
N LEU A 61 -15.05 -0.17 16.09
CA LEU A 61 -13.88 -0.32 16.95
C LEU A 61 -13.67 0.92 17.83
N LEU A 62 -13.81 2.13 17.29
CA LEU A 62 -13.64 3.35 18.08
C LEU A 62 -14.73 3.52 19.12
N VAL A 63 -16.01 3.29 18.76
CA VAL A 63 -17.13 3.44 19.68
C VAL A 63 -17.05 2.42 20.83
N GLN A 64 -16.73 1.15 20.52
CA GLN A 64 -16.61 0.10 21.55
C GLN A 64 -15.27 0.14 22.30
N GLY A 65 -14.22 0.58 21.62
CA GLY A 65 -12.87 0.66 22.17
C GLY A 65 -12.71 1.86 23.11
N ALA A 66 -13.34 2.99 22.81
CA ALA A 66 -13.19 4.23 23.60
C ALA A 66 -13.56 4.05 25.08
N SER A 67 -14.62 3.29 25.37
CA SER A 67 -15.01 2.97 26.76
C SER A 67 -14.01 2.07 27.50
N SER A 68 -13.13 1.39 26.77
CA SER A 68 -12.14 0.46 27.31
C SER A 68 -10.77 1.09 27.55
N ILE A 69 -10.56 2.34 27.13
CA ILE A 69 -9.29 3.07 27.30
C ILE A 69 -9.24 3.66 28.71
N ASN A 70 -8.49 3.03 29.60
CA ASN A 70 -8.19 3.51 30.94
C ASN A 70 -6.75 3.12 31.33
N LEU A 71 -6.26 3.51 32.50
CA LEU A 71 -4.89 3.17 32.91
C LEU A 71 -4.69 1.65 33.09
N ASP A 72 -5.75 0.96 33.52
CA ASP A 72 -5.73 -0.49 33.71
C ASP A 72 -5.56 -1.25 32.39
N PHE A 73 -6.06 -0.70 31.28
CA PHE A 73 -5.88 -1.25 29.94
C PHE A 73 -4.40 -1.41 29.57
N PHE A 74 -3.55 -0.46 29.94
CA PHE A 74 -2.12 -0.50 29.59
C PHE A 74 -1.28 -1.30 30.59
N THR A 75 -1.70 -1.33 31.86
CA THR A 75 -0.86 -1.83 32.96
C THR A 75 -1.26 -3.23 33.43
N ARG A 76 -2.53 -3.62 33.28
CA ARG A 76 -3.01 -4.92 33.77
C ARG A 76 -2.93 -6.00 32.72
N MET A 77 -2.81 -7.23 33.21
CA MET A 77 -2.90 -8.43 32.39
C MET A 77 -4.35 -8.65 31.92
N PRO A 78 -4.53 -9.31 30.76
CA PRO A 78 -5.84 -9.72 30.29
C PRO A 78 -6.45 -10.71 31.28
N ARG A 79 -7.73 -10.49 31.60
CA ARG A 79 -8.51 -11.44 32.41
C ARG A 79 -9.06 -12.57 31.53
N PRO A 80 -9.44 -13.70 32.14
CA PRO A 80 -10.12 -14.78 31.42
C PRO A 80 -11.36 -14.28 30.67
N VAL A 81 -11.68 -14.96 29.57
CA VAL A 81 -12.83 -14.64 28.73
C VAL A 81 -14.12 -14.63 29.56
N GLY A 82 -14.90 -13.56 29.47
CA GLY A 82 -16.17 -13.41 30.19
C GLY A 82 -16.11 -12.62 31.49
N GLU A 83 -14.91 -12.28 32.00
CA GLU A 83 -14.78 -11.37 33.15
C GLU A 83 -14.71 -9.91 32.71
N ALA A 84 -15.45 -9.04 33.40
CA ALA A 84 -15.40 -7.60 33.13
C ALA A 84 -14.06 -6.99 33.58
N GLY A 85 -13.47 -6.17 32.71
CA GLY A 85 -12.19 -5.49 32.95
C GLY A 85 -10.96 -6.33 32.59
N GLY A 86 -9.80 -5.92 33.11
CA GLY A 86 -8.49 -6.44 32.68
C GLY A 86 -7.80 -5.47 31.71
N GLY A 87 -6.61 -5.82 31.25
CA GLY A 87 -5.84 -4.99 30.32
C GLY A 87 -5.17 -5.79 29.22
N MET A 88 -4.39 -5.09 28.39
CA MET A 88 -3.68 -5.65 27.25
C MET A 88 -2.16 -5.55 27.40
N ALA A 89 -1.67 -5.38 28.64
CA ALA A 89 -0.24 -5.16 28.92
C ALA A 89 0.66 -6.22 28.27
N ASN A 90 0.30 -7.50 28.39
CA ASN A 90 1.08 -8.61 27.81
C ASN A 90 1.10 -8.57 26.27
N ALA A 91 -0.02 -8.21 25.64
CA ALA A 91 -0.10 -8.07 24.19
C ALA A 91 0.77 -6.90 23.69
N ILE A 92 0.70 -5.75 24.37
CA ILE A 92 1.49 -4.57 24.04
C ILE A 92 2.98 -4.88 24.16
N VAL A 93 3.41 -5.44 25.29
CA VAL A 93 4.82 -5.79 25.54
C VAL A 93 5.30 -6.85 24.53
N GLY A 94 4.50 -7.89 24.28
CA GLY A 94 4.82 -8.91 23.29
C GLY A 94 5.01 -8.35 21.89
N THR A 95 4.11 -7.46 21.45
CA THR A 95 4.23 -6.77 20.16
C THR A 95 5.47 -5.89 20.10
N LEU A 96 5.77 -5.12 21.15
CA LEU A 96 6.98 -4.29 21.20
C LEU A 96 8.25 -5.12 21.09
N ILE A 97 8.33 -6.26 21.78
CA ILE A 97 9.48 -7.16 21.69
C ILE A 97 9.65 -7.70 20.26
N ILE A 98 8.57 -8.23 19.67
CA ILE A 98 8.59 -8.81 18.32
C ILE A 98 9.01 -7.76 17.28
N ILE A 99 8.40 -6.57 17.32
CA ILE A 99 8.73 -5.49 16.39
C ILE A 99 10.17 -5.01 16.60
N SER A 100 10.64 -4.89 17.85
CA SER A 100 12.01 -4.43 18.11
C SER A 100 13.05 -5.39 17.56
N VAL A 101 12.85 -6.70 17.76
CA VAL A 101 13.74 -7.74 17.20
C VAL A 101 13.68 -7.72 15.68
N ALA A 102 12.48 -7.65 15.10
CA ALA A 102 12.31 -7.59 13.65
C ALA A 102 13.00 -6.34 13.06
N ALA A 103 12.82 -5.18 13.67
CA ALA A 103 13.43 -3.93 13.23
C ALA A 103 14.96 -3.96 13.37
N ALA A 104 15.49 -4.53 14.45
CA ALA A 104 16.93 -4.63 14.69
C ALA A 104 17.65 -5.47 13.63
N ILE A 105 16.96 -6.44 13.01
CA ILE A 105 17.53 -7.31 11.98
C ILE A 105 17.17 -6.79 10.58
N GLY A 106 15.88 -6.54 10.33
CA GLY A 106 15.35 -6.16 9.02
C GLY A 106 15.75 -4.76 8.56
N LEU A 107 15.82 -3.77 9.45
CA LEU A 107 16.19 -2.41 9.03
C LEU A 107 17.67 -2.33 8.59
N PRO A 108 18.66 -2.80 9.36
CA PRO A 108 20.06 -2.71 8.92
C PRO A 108 20.33 -3.50 7.64
N THR A 109 19.76 -4.70 7.51
CA THR A 109 19.93 -5.55 6.33
C THR A 109 19.25 -4.96 5.10
N GLY A 110 18.01 -4.47 5.23
CA GLY A 110 17.27 -3.83 4.14
C GLY A 110 17.88 -2.52 3.68
N ILE A 111 18.25 -1.64 4.62
CA ILE A 111 18.91 -0.37 4.31
C ILE A 111 20.30 -0.62 3.71
N GLY A 112 21.08 -1.54 4.28
CA GLY A 112 22.41 -1.89 3.78
C GLY A 112 22.38 -2.45 2.35
N ALA A 113 21.46 -3.39 2.08
CA ALA A 113 21.26 -3.92 0.72
C ALA A 113 20.78 -2.84 -0.25
N GLY A 114 19.86 -1.98 0.17
CA GLY A 114 19.35 -0.86 -0.62
C GLY A 114 20.46 0.14 -0.97
N LEU A 115 21.30 0.50 0.00
CA LEU A 115 22.44 1.40 -0.19
C LEU A 115 23.47 0.79 -1.14
N TYR A 116 23.83 -0.49 -0.95
CA TYR A 116 24.75 -1.19 -1.83
C TYR A 116 24.26 -1.21 -3.28
N LEU A 117 22.97 -1.51 -3.50
CA LEU A 117 22.36 -1.49 -4.83
C LEU A 117 22.29 -0.09 -5.46
N ALA A 118 22.18 0.96 -4.64
CA ALA A 118 22.15 2.34 -5.11
C ALA A 118 23.51 2.79 -5.65
N GLU A 119 24.59 2.42 -4.94
CA GLU A 119 25.97 2.79 -5.27
C GLU A 119 26.58 1.89 -6.36
N ASN A 120 26.39 0.57 -6.26
CA ASN A 120 27.14 -0.41 -7.06
C ASN A 120 26.27 -1.09 -8.15
N ARG A 121 25.66 -0.31 -9.04
CA ARG A 121 24.66 -0.82 -10.02
C ARG A 121 25.20 -1.82 -11.06
N ALA A 122 26.48 -1.77 -11.39
CA ALA A 122 27.06 -2.56 -12.48
C ALA A 122 27.61 -3.93 -12.05
N THR A 123 27.70 -4.20 -10.74
CA THR A 123 28.33 -5.44 -10.24
C THR A 123 27.43 -6.67 -10.46
N ARG A 124 28.05 -7.85 -10.63
CA ARG A 124 27.29 -9.11 -10.76
C ARG A 124 26.46 -9.40 -9.51
N LEU A 125 26.98 -9.05 -8.32
CA LEU A 125 26.27 -9.17 -7.06
C LEU A 125 25.02 -8.28 -7.02
N ALA A 126 25.11 -7.01 -7.43
CA ALA A 126 23.95 -6.12 -7.47
C ALA A 126 22.85 -6.62 -8.42
N LYS A 127 23.23 -7.20 -9.57
CA LYS A 127 22.27 -7.83 -10.50
C LYS A 127 21.57 -9.02 -9.87
N SER A 128 22.30 -9.91 -9.20
CA SER A 128 21.71 -11.08 -8.52
C SER A 128 20.79 -10.68 -7.36
N VAL A 129 21.23 -9.74 -6.51
CA VAL A 129 20.44 -9.27 -5.37
C VAL A 129 19.17 -8.55 -5.85
N ARG A 130 19.25 -7.74 -6.91
CA ARG A 130 18.07 -7.09 -7.49
C ARG A 130 17.09 -8.11 -8.08
N PHE A 131 17.59 -9.09 -8.85
CA PHE A 131 16.75 -10.17 -9.35
C PHE A 131 16.05 -10.94 -8.22
N LEU A 132 16.78 -11.32 -7.16
CA LEU A 132 16.19 -12.00 -6.02
C LEU A 132 15.15 -11.11 -5.30
N SER A 133 15.44 -9.82 -5.14
CA SER A 133 14.51 -8.87 -4.52
C SER A 133 13.23 -8.69 -5.34
N ASP A 134 13.33 -8.70 -6.67
CA ASP A 134 12.17 -8.61 -7.57
C ASP A 134 11.32 -9.90 -7.48
N VAL A 135 11.97 -11.07 -7.41
CA VAL A 135 11.28 -12.35 -7.18
C VAL A 135 10.59 -12.37 -5.82
N LEU A 136 11.28 -11.96 -4.75
CA LEU A 136 10.73 -11.90 -3.40
C LEU A 136 9.55 -10.92 -3.31
N ASN A 137 9.60 -9.76 -3.97
CA ASN A 137 8.48 -8.82 -4.06
C ASN A 137 7.29 -9.36 -4.87
N GLY A 138 7.56 -10.23 -5.85
CA GLY A 138 6.51 -10.91 -6.62
C GLY A 138 5.81 -12.03 -5.84
N LEU A 139 6.42 -12.54 -4.75
CA LEU A 139 5.81 -13.59 -3.94
C LEU A 139 4.65 -13.02 -3.10
N PRO A 140 3.54 -13.76 -2.97
CA PRO A 140 2.49 -13.38 -2.03
C PRO A 140 3.02 -13.36 -0.59
N SER A 141 2.71 -12.32 0.16
CA SER A 141 3.18 -12.15 1.56
C SER A 141 2.78 -13.31 2.47
N ILE A 142 1.64 -13.98 2.21
CA ILE A 142 1.20 -15.15 2.97
C ILE A 142 2.15 -16.34 2.84
N VAL A 143 2.77 -16.51 1.66
CA VAL A 143 3.72 -17.61 1.41
C VAL A 143 4.99 -17.39 2.21
N MET A 144 5.51 -16.15 2.19
CA MET A 144 6.67 -15.76 3.00
C MET A 144 6.40 -15.95 4.51
N GLY A 145 5.22 -15.52 4.98
CA GLY A 145 4.83 -15.67 6.39
C GLY A 145 4.76 -17.14 6.84
N ILE A 146 4.14 -18.01 6.04
CA ILE A 146 4.06 -19.45 6.36
C ILE A 146 5.45 -20.10 6.30
N PHE A 147 6.29 -19.73 5.33
CA PHE A 147 7.66 -20.26 5.23
C PHE A 147 8.49 -19.89 6.46
N ALA A 148 8.49 -18.62 6.85
CA ALA A 148 9.19 -18.14 8.04
C ALA A 148 8.68 -18.86 9.31
N TRP A 149 7.35 -19.06 9.43
CA TRP A 149 6.78 -19.82 10.54
C TRP A 149 7.26 -21.28 10.56
N GLN A 150 7.26 -21.98 9.42
CA GLN A 150 7.70 -23.38 9.33
C GLN A 150 9.16 -23.56 9.71
N VAL A 151 10.03 -22.63 9.30
CA VAL A 151 11.49 -22.74 9.50
C VAL A 151 11.92 -22.23 10.87
N LEU A 152 11.32 -21.14 11.37
CA LEU A 152 11.82 -20.42 12.54
C LEU A 152 10.95 -20.62 13.79
N VAL A 153 9.64 -20.78 13.64
CA VAL A 153 8.71 -20.83 14.78
C VAL A 153 8.33 -22.26 15.14
N ARG A 154 7.96 -23.07 14.15
CA ARG A 154 7.51 -24.46 14.37
C ARG A 154 8.55 -25.34 15.10
N PRO A 155 9.87 -25.26 14.81
CA PRO A 155 10.85 -26.10 15.50
C PRO A 155 11.02 -25.78 16.98
N VAL A 156 10.65 -24.57 17.41
CA VAL A 156 10.79 -24.13 18.80
C VAL A 156 9.81 -24.87 19.73
N GLY A 157 8.67 -25.35 19.20
CA GLY A 157 7.73 -26.21 19.94
C GLY A 157 6.96 -25.53 21.09
N HIS A 158 7.28 -24.28 21.42
CA HIS A 158 6.58 -23.46 22.41
C HIS A 158 6.43 -22.01 21.92
N PHE A 159 5.59 -21.22 22.58
CA PHE A 159 5.45 -19.80 22.28
C PHE A 159 6.77 -19.06 22.60
N SER A 160 7.32 -18.36 21.60
CA SER A 160 8.58 -17.63 21.72
C SER A 160 8.53 -16.32 20.95
N ALA A 161 8.67 -15.21 21.69
CA ALA A 161 8.70 -13.86 21.11
C ALA A 161 9.95 -13.65 20.24
N MET A 162 11.07 -14.30 20.56
CA MET A 162 12.30 -14.25 19.76
C MET A 162 12.10 -14.95 18.41
N ALA A 163 11.48 -16.13 18.41
CA ALA A 163 11.19 -16.85 17.17
C ALA A 163 10.24 -16.07 16.26
N GLY A 164 9.18 -15.48 16.83
CA GLY A 164 8.25 -14.62 16.11
C GLY A 164 8.90 -13.33 15.60
N GLY A 165 9.77 -12.70 16.40
CA GLY A 165 10.52 -11.50 16.02
C GLY A 165 11.49 -11.74 14.87
N ILE A 166 12.25 -12.83 14.91
CA ILE A 166 13.17 -13.20 13.82
C ILE A 166 12.36 -13.54 12.56
N ALA A 167 11.26 -14.27 12.69
CA ALA A 167 10.39 -14.59 11.55
C ALA A 167 9.74 -13.37 10.90
N LEU A 168 9.42 -12.33 11.68
CA LEU A 168 8.89 -11.07 11.16
C LEU A 168 9.95 -10.18 10.50
N GLY A 169 11.20 -10.26 10.98
CA GLY A 169 12.32 -9.46 10.44
C GLY A 169 13.04 -10.09 9.25
N ALA A 170 12.67 -11.30 8.85
CA ALA A 170 13.24 -12.05 7.72
C ALA A 170 12.46 -11.78 6.42
#